data_AF-A0A0C3SLC2-F1
#
_entry.id   AF-A0A0C3SLC2-F1
#
_cell.length_a   1.000
_cell.length_b   1.000
_cell.length_c   1.000
_cell.angle_alpha   90.00
_cell.angle_beta   90.00
_cell.angle_gamma   90.00
#
_symmetry.space_group_name_H-M   'P 1'
#
loop_
_entity.id
_entity.type
_entity.pdbx_description
1 polymer ?
#
loop_
_entity_poly.entity_id
_entity_poly.type
_entity_poly.pdbx_seq_one_letter_code
_entity_poly.pdbx_strand_id
1 'polypeptide(L)'
;MGTEIKADEKGIEDYEGEILRLKQRKEFLKKRIVQNQEWAAHYDKEFGPFVAKYDEFMKQMDVLYKNAKVKHADGLKLLMEHFDYHPEFKRWSDTFSAVPFKPM
;
A
#
# COMPACT_ATOMS: atom_id res chain seq x y z
N MET A 1 -65.43 -9.00 -10.38
CA MET A 1 -64.70 -8.80 -11.65
C MET A 1 -63.82 -7.55 -11.67
N GLY A 2 -64.16 -6.42 -11.02
CA GLY A 2 -63.32 -5.22 -11.07
C GLY A 2 -62.08 -5.18 -10.14
N THR A 3 -61.98 -6.06 -9.15
CA THR A 3 -60.86 -6.10 -8.18
C THR A 3 -59.67 -6.90 -8.66
N GLU A 4 -59.89 -8.02 -9.36
CA GLU A 4 -58.82 -8.85 -9.93
C GLU A 4 -58.11 -8.12 -11.08
N ILE A 5 -58.85 -7.46 -11.96
CA ILE A 5 -58.29 -6.67 -13.08
C ILE A 5 -57.34 -5.57 -12.58
N LYS A 6 -57.71 -4.86 -11.50
CA LYS A 6 -56.85 -3.83 -10.89
C LYS A 6 -55.61 -4.40 -10.22
N ALA A 7 -55.70 -5.61 -9.67
CA ALA A 7 -54.56 -6.28 -9.06
C ALA A 7 -53.55 -6.73 -10.14
N ASP A 8 -54.04 -7.20 -11.28
CA ASP A 8 -53.21 -7.57 -12.43
C ASP A 8 -52.52 -6.35 -13.05
N GLU A 9 -53.25 -5.23 -13.27
CA GLU A 9 -52.69 -3.97 -13.77
C GLU A 9 -51.55 -3.47 -12.86
N LYS A 10 -51.77 -3.47 -11.54
CA LYS A 10 -50.75 -3.11 -10.57
C LYS A 10 -49.55 -4.06 -10.61
N GLY A 11 -49.79 -5.36 -10.75
CA GLY A 11 -48.73 -6.35 -10.87
C GLY A 11 -47.85 -6.13 -12.10
N ILE A 12 -48.45 -5.72 -13.22
CA ILE A 12 -47.74 -5.36 -14.45
C ILE A 12 -46.89 -4.09 -14.22
N GLU A 13 -47.47 -3.03 -13.65
CA GLU A 13 -46.74 -1.79 -13.35
C GLU A 13 -45.55 -2.02 -12.41
N ASP A 14 -45.74 -2.81 -11.35
CA ASP A 14 -44.69 -3.15 -10.40
C ASP A 14 -43.54 -3.92 -11.09
N TYR A 15 -43.89 -4.87 -11.96
CA TYR A 15 -42.94 -5.65 -12.73
C TYR A 15 -42.16 -4.83 -13.76
N GLU A 16 -42.83 -3.95 -14.50
CA GLU A 16 -42.21 -3.01 -15.43
C GLU A 16 -41.26 -2.04 -14.71
N GLY A 17 -41.67 -1.55 -13.54
CA GLY A 17 -40.86 -0.71 -12.67
C GLY A 17 -39.59 -1.41 -12.18
N GLU A 18 -39.66 -2.71 -11.87
CA GLU A 18 -38.49 -3.49 -11.47
C GLU A 18 -37.55 -3.76 -12.66
N ILE A 19 -38.10 -4.08 -13.84
CA ILE A 19 -37.29 -4.22 -15.07
C ILE A 19 -36.54 -2.92 -15.37
N LEU A 20 -37.20 -1.77 -15.25
CA LEU A 20 -36.56 -0.47 -15.49
C LEU A 20 -35.41 -0.22 -14.51
N ARG A 21 -35.63 -0.49 -13.21
CA ARG A 21 -34.59 -0.38 -12.18
C ARG A 21 -33.40 -1.28 -12.45
N LEU A 22 -33.63 -2.54 -12.83
CA LEU A 22 -32.56 -3.48 -13.17
C LEU A 22 -31.78 -3.05 -14.40
N LYS A 23 -32.45 -2.53 -15.45
CA LYS A 23 -31.79 -1.99 -16.64
C LYS A 23 -30.90 -0.80 -16.30
N GLN A 24 -31.40 0.15 -15.52
CA GLN A 24 -30.61 1.30 -15.07
C GLN A 24 -29.41 0.86 -14.23
N ARG A 25 -29.60 -0.09 -13.31
CA ARG A 25 -28.52 -0.62 -12.48
C ARG A 25 -27.46 -1.33 -13.31
N LYS A 26 -27.85 -2.11 -14.32
CA LYS A 26 -26.93 -2.76 -15.26
C LYS A 26 -26.08 -1.73 -16.01
N GLU A 27 -26.70 -0.69 -16.56
CA GLU A 27 -25.96 0.35 -17.28
C GLU A 27 -25.03 1.16 -16.37
N PHE A 28 -25.46 1.46 -15.14
CA PHE A 28 -24.60 2.06 -14.13
C PHE A 28 -23.38 1.19 -13.81
N LEU A 29 -23.57 -0.12 -13.59
CA LEU A 29 -22.48 -1.04 -13.27
C LEU A 29 -21.52 -1.20 -14.44
N LYS A 30 -22.00 -1.27 -15.68
CA LYS A 30 -21.14 -1.29 -16.87
C LYS A 30 -20.24 -0.07 -16.94
N LYS A 31 -20.80 1.14 -16.70
CA LYS A 31 -20.00 2.38 -16.66
C LYS A 31 -18.95 2.33 -15.57
N ARG A 32 -19.30 1.86 -14.37
CA ARG A 32 -18.36 1.72 -13.26
C ARG A 32 -17.23 0.73 -13.55
N ILE A 33 -17.52 -0.37 -14.23
CA ILE A 33 -16.49 -1.35 -14.62
C ILE A 33 -15.45 -0.69 -15.52
N VAL A 34 -15.89 0.03 -16.56
CA VAL A 34 -14.99 0.74 -17.49
C VAL A 34 -14.16 1.78 -16.74
N GLN A 35 -14.80 2.62 -15.92
CA GLN A 35 -14.10 3.64 -15.13
C GLN A 35 -13.06 3.03 -14.17
N ASN A 36 -13.40 1.93 -13.52
CA ASN A 36 -12.48 1.25 -12.61
C ASN A 36 -11.30 0.63 -13.37
N GLN A 37 -11.53 0.09 -14.57
CA GLN A 37 -10.47 -0.45 -15.42
C GLN A 37 -9.51 0.65 -15.89
N GLU A 38 -10.04 1.79 -16.33
CA GLU A 38 -9.24 2.97 -16.70
C GLU A 38 -8.42 3.48 -15.51
N TRP A 39 -9.05 3.57 -14.33
CA TRP A 39 -8.38 3.99 -13.11
C TRP A 39 -7.26 3.03 -12.70
N ALA A 40 -7.51 1.71 -12.75
CA ALA A 40 -6.49 0.70 -12.44
C ALA A 40 -5.30 0.78 -13.42
N ALA A 41 -5.58 0.92 -14.72
CA ALA A 41 -4.53 1.07 -15.72
C ALA A 41 -3.69 2.35 -15.51
N HIS A 42 -4.34 3.45 -15.12
CA HIS A 42 -3.64 4.69 -14.77
C HIS A 42 -2.80 4.52 -13.50
N TYR A 43 -3.32 3.83 -12.48
CA TYR A 43 -2.57 3.55 -11.26
C TYR A 43 -1.32 2.71 -11.55
N ASP A 44 -1.47 1.63 -12.30
CA ASP A 44 -0.35 0.74 -12.65
C ASP A 44 0.73 1.47 -13.44
N LYS A 45 0.33 2.39 -14.33
CA LYS A 45 1.27 3.19 -15.13
C LYS A 45 2.01 4.25 -14.32
N GLU A 46 1.28 5.04 -13.53
CA GLU A 46 1.83 6.25 -12.89
C GLU A 46 2.38 5.96 -11.49
N PHE A 47 1.70 5.11 -10.71
CA PHE A 47 2.05 4.83 -9.32
C PHE A 47 2.77 3.49 -9.14
N GLY A 48 2.50 2.49 -9.98
CA GLY A 48 3.19 1.19 -9.94
C GLY A 48 4.72 1.31 -9.91
N PRO A 49 5.36 2.08 -10.81
CA PRO A 49 6.81 2.28 -10.80
C PRO A 49 7.33 2.98 -9.55
N PHE A 50 6.53 3.90 -8.97
CA PHE A 50 6.90 4.59 -7.74
C PHE A 50 6.90 3.64 -6.55
N VAL A 51 5.87 2.80 -6.41
CA VAL A 51 5.79 1.78 -5.36
C VAL A 51 6.95 0.79 -5.48
N ALA A 52 7.24 0.31 -6.70
CA ALA A 52 8.36 -0.58 -6.94
C ALA A 52 9.71 0.05 -6.56
N LYS A 53 9.94 1.32 -6.93
CA LYS A 53 11.16 2.05 -6.53
C LYS A 53 11.23 2.23 -5.03
N TYR A 54 10.12 2.59 -4.39
CA TYR A 54 10.07 2.76 -2.95
C TYR A 54 10.45 1.46 -2.22
N ASP A 55 9.90 0.32 -2.64
CA ASP A 55 10.28 -0.99 -2.08
C ASP A 55 11.76 -1.32 -2.28
N GLU A 56 12.32 -0.98 -3.45
CA GLU A 56 13.76 -1.13 -3.71
C GLU A 56 14.58 -0.24 -2.76
N PHE A 57 14.24 1.03 -2.63
CA PHE A 57 14.92 1.95 -1.72
C PHE A 57 14.89 1.45 -0.28
N MET A 58 13.74 0.94 0.19
CA MET A 58 13.61 0.39 1.54
C MET A 58 14.53 -0.83 1.76
N LYS A 59 14.68 -1.71 0.76
CA LYS A 59 15.64 -2.83 0.82
C LYS A 59 17.09 -2.33 0.87
N GLN A 60 17.43 -1.33 0.06
CA GLN A 60 18.77 -0.74 0.06
C GLN A 60 19.09 -0.07 1.40
N MET A 61 18.13 0.64 2.00
CA MET A 61 18.32 1.24 3.33
C MET A 61 18.63 0.17 4.39
N ASP A 62 17.90 -0.95 4.42
CA ASP A 62 18.19 -2.04 5.36
C ASP A 62 19.62 -2.57 5.23
N VAL A 63 20.09 -2.75 3.98
CA VAL A 63 21.49 -3.14 3.70
C VAL A 63 22.47 -2.09 4.21
N LEU A 64 22.21 -0.80 3.97
CA LEU A 64 23.08 0.29 4.44
C LEU A 64 23.17 0.33 5.96
N TYR A 65 22.06 0.19 6.68
CA TYR A 65 22.06 0.15 8.14
C TYR A 65 22.81 -1.07 8.68
N LYS A 66 22.63 -2.25 8.06
CA LYS A 66 23.39 -3.46 8.43
C LYS A 66 24.89 -3.25 8.22
N ASN A 67 25.29 -2.72 7.08
CA ASN A 67 26.69 -2.45 6.76
C ASN A 67 27.30 -1.42 7.73
N ALA A 68 26.57 -0.35 8.06
CA ALA A 68 27.02 0.65 9.02
C ALA A 68 27.26 0.05 10.41
N LYS A 69 26.38 -0.85 10.88
CA LYS A 69 26.57 -1.58 12.14
C LYS A 69 27.85 -2.42 12.13
N VAL A 70 28.08 -3.17 11.05
CA VAL A 70 29.29 -4.00 10.90
C VAL A 70 30.54 -3.11 10.91
N LYS A 71 30.57 -2.05 10.09
CA LYS A 71 31.73 -1.16 10.01
C LYS A 71 31.99 -0.39 11.31
N HIS A 72 30.95 -0.05 12.05
CA HIS A 72 31.10 0.51 13.39
C HIS A 72 31.78 -0.48 14.34
N ALA A 73 31.37 -1.76 14.33
CA ALA A 73 32.01 -2.80 15.13
C ALA A 73 33.47 -3.06 14.72
N ASP A 74 33.75 -3.07 13.42
CA ASP A 74 35.12 -3.20 12.89
C ASP A 74 36.01 -2.03 13.34
N GLY A 75 35.48 -0.80 13.32
CA GLY A 75 36.18 0.39 13.79
C GLY A 75 36.54 0.32 15.28
N LEU A 76 35.64 -0.20 16.12
CA LEU A 76 35.93 -0.41 17.54
C LEU A 76 37.07 -1.42 17.74
N LYS A 77 37.08 -2.53 16.98
CA LYS A 77 38.18 -3.51 17.04
C LYS A 77 39.52 -2.88 16.67
N LEU A 78 39.56 -2.11 15.59
CA LEU A 78 40.76 -1.41 15.15
C LEU A 78 41.30 -0.46 16.23
N LEU A 79 40.42 0.26 16.93
CA LEU A 79 40.82 1.13 18.04
C LEU A 79 41.38 0.33 19.21
N MET A 80 40.79 -0.82 19.54
CA MET A 80 41.28 -1.70 20.60
C MET A 80 42.65 -2.31 20.26
N GLU A 81 42.86 -2.68 18.99
CA GLU A 81 44.08 -3.36 18.53
C GLU A 81 45.26 -2.41 18.33
N HIS A 82 45.01 -1.17 17.90
CA HIS A 82 46.07 -0.27 17.43
C HIS A 82 46.19 1.06 18.17
N PHE A 83 45.23 1.41 19.04
CA PHE A 83 45.16 2.73 19.67
C PHE A 83 44.88 2.68 21.19
N ASP A 84 45.14 1.54 21.85
CA ASP A 84 44.94 1.33 23.30
C ASP A 84 43.55 1.74 23.81
N TYR A 85 42.53 1.64 22.96
CA TYR A 85 41.16 1.97 23.34
C TYR A 85 40.58 0.93 24.30
N HIS A 86 40.15 1.38 25.47
CA HIS A 86 39.41 0.54 26.44
C HIS A 86 37.90 0.79 26.35
N PRO A 87 37.05 -0.25 26.19
CA PRO A 87 35.59 -0.11 26.06
C PRO A 87 34.90 0.61 27.23
N GLU A 88 35.49 0.61 28.43
CA GLU A 88 34.95 1.34 29.60
C GLU A 88 35.04 2.86 29.45
N PHE A 89 35.92 3.37 28.57
CA PHE A 89 36.02 4.79 28.24
C PHE A 89 35.13 5.21 27.07
N LYS A 90 34.23 4.32 26.62
CA LYS A 90 33.24 4.61 25.60
C LYS A 90 32.36 5.77 26.01
N ARG A 91 32.26 6.80 25.18
CA ARG A 91 31.33 7.92 25.41
C ARG A 91 29.90 7.46 25.17
N TRP A 92 28.97 8.12 25.82
CA TRP A 92 27.53 7.87 25.63
C TRP A 92 27.08 8.05 24.16
N SER A 93 27.81 8.86 23.38
CA SER A 93 27.60 9.10 21.95
C SER A 93 28.13 8.00 21.02
N ASP A 94 28.98 7.10 21.50
CA ASP A 94 29.70 6.13 20.66
C ASP A 94 28.86 4.85 20.40
N THR A 95 27.59 4.87 20.78
CA THR A 95 26.67 3.76 20.53
C THR A 95 25.92 4.00 19.22
N PHE A 96 26.16 3.14 18.23
CA PHE A 96 25.37 3.13 17.00
C PHE A 96 23.92 2.73 17.30
N SER A 97 23.01 3.70 17.30
CA SER A 97 21.59 3.53 17.64
C SER A 97 20.65 3.57 16.44
N ALA A 98 21.19 3.55 15.21
CA ALA A 98 20.37 3.78 14.04
C ALA A 98 19.36 2.64 13.81
N VAL A 99 18.08 2.99 13.93
CA VAL A 99 16.94 2.13 13.58
C VAL A 99 16.58 2.44 12.13
N PRO A 100 16.45 1.44 11.25
CA PRO A 100 15.99 1.68 9.89
C PRO A 100 14.66 2.43 9.90
N PHE A 101 14.60 3.54 9.17
CA PHE A 101 13.35 4.26 8.98
C PHE A 101 12.31 3.31 8.35
N LYS A 102 11.11 3.28 8.93
CA LYS A 102 9.95 2.55 8.42
C LYS A 102 8.77 3.51 8.39
N PRO A 103 8.39 4.04 7.23
CA PRO A 103 7.17 4.85 7.11
C PRO A 103 5.97 4.02 7.55
N MET A 104 5.09 4.64 8.34
CA MET A 104 3.77 4.08 8.65
C MET A 104 2.85 4.17 7.43
#